data_AF-A0A2V5K123-F1
#
_entry.id   AF-A0A2V5K123-F1
#
_cell.length_a   1.000
_cell.length_b   1.000
_cell.length_c   1.000
_cell.angle_alpha   90.00
_cell.angle_beta   90.00
_cell.angle_gamma   90.00
#
_symmetry.space_group_name_H-M   'P 1'
#
loop_
_entity.id
_entity.type
_entity.pdbx_description
1 polymer ?
#
loop_
_entity_poly.entity_id
_entity_poly.type
_entity_poly.pdbx_seq_one_letter_code
_entity_poly.pdbx_strand_id
1 'polypeptide(L)' 'MACRNHLMPTGIWDGETFMENLRAIGARAYHDKHPFHIAMNEGRLSPEALRGWVANRFFYQRNIPIKD' A
#
# COMPACT_ATOMS: atom_id res chain seq x y z
N MET A 1 25.41 0.32 11.30
CA MET A 1 24.29 0.19 10.34
C MET A 1 23.28 1.27 10.72
N ALA A 2 23.47 2.47 10.20
CA ALA A 2 22.79 3.67 10.69
C ALA A 2 21.31 3.67 10.25
N CYS A 3 20.41 3.61 11.24
CA CYS A 3 19.02 3.97 11.07
C CYS A 3 19.00 5.45 10.65
N ARG A 4 18.75 5.71 9.37
CA ARG A 4 18.80 7.06 8.80
C ARG A 4 17.61 7.85 9.33
N ASN A 5 17.90 8.87 10.14
CA ASN A 5 16.96 9.89 10.60
C ASN A 5 16.12 10.38 9.41
N HIS A 6 14.82 10.08 9.42
CA HIS A 6 13.89 10.85 8.61
C HIS A 6 13.61 12.14 9.38
N LEU A 7 14.42 13.16 9.12
CA LEU A 7 14.11 14.55 9.47
C LEU A 7 12.79 14.89 8.77
N MET A 8 11.66 14.77 9.48
CA MET A 8 10.45 15.47 9.09
C MET A 8 10.79 16.96 9.22
N PRO A 9 10.76 17.76 8.14
CA PRO A 9 10.95 19.19 8.26
C PRO A 9 9.88 19.73 9.20
N THR A 10 10.27 20.44 10.26
CA THR A 10 9.36 21.09 11.21
C THR A 10 8.72 22.35 10.64
N GLY A 11 8.55 22.42 9.31
CA GLY A 11 8.00 23.54 8.56
C GLY A 11 6.97 23.07 7.52
N ILE A 12 6.02 23.96 7.19
CA ILE A 12 4.98 23.69 6.20
C ILE A 12 5.65 23.42 4.84
N TRP A 13 5.35 22.28 4.22
CA TRP A 13 5.81 21.94 2.88
C TRP A 13 5.11 22.79 1.82
N ASP A 14 5.83 23.18 0.78
CA ASP A 14 5.19 23.62 -0.45
C ASP A 14 4.44 22.45 -1.13
N GLY A 15 3.59 22.77 -2.10
CA GLY A 15 2.73 21.77 -2.75
C GLY A 15 3.51 20.68 -3.48
N GLU A 16 4.67 21.02 -4.07
CA GLU A 16 5.51 20.07 -4.79
C GLU A 16 6.16 19.07 -3.81
N THR A 17 6.84 19.58 -2.78
CA THR A 17 7.45 18.78 -1.72
C THR A 17 6.43 17.90 -1.01
N PHE A 18 5.22 18.41 -0.77
CA PHE A 18 4.14 17.61 -0.18
C PHE A 18 3.74 16.43 -1.07
N MET A 19 3.52 16.68 -2.36
CA MET A 19 3.14 15.64 -3.32
C MET A 19 4.25 14.61 -3.53
N GLU A 20 5.51 15.03 -3.56
CA GLU A 20 6.66 14.13 -3.65
C GLU A 20 6.73 13.18 -2.44
N ASN A 21 6.55 13.70 -1.23
CA ASN A 21 6.54 12.89 -0.02
C ASN A 21 5.39 11.87 0.00
N LEU A 22 4.18 12.25 -0.45
CA LEU A 22 3.06 11.31 -0.57
C LEU A 22 3.37 10.19 -1.58
N ARG A 23 3.93 10.52 -2.74
CA ARG A 23 4.32 9.53 -3.76
C ARG A 23 5.43 8.61 -3.26
N ALA A 24 6.38 9.13 -2.50
CA ALA A 24 7.46 8.34 -1.90
C ALA A 24 6.92 7.26 -0.94
N ILE A 25 5.83 7.54 -0.21
CA ILE A 25 5.14 6.54 0.61
C ILE A 25 4.53 5.45 -0.26
N GLY A 26 3.79 5.83 -1.32
CA GLY A 26 3.23 4.86 -2.27
C GLY A 26 4.30 3.97 -2.88
N ALA A 27 5.41 4.55 -3.35
CA ALA A 27 6.50 3.81 -3.97
C ALA A 27 7.11 2.73 -3.05
N ARG A 28 7.21 2.99 -1.74
CA ARG A 28 7.84 2.07 -0.78
C ARG A 28 6.88 1.12 -0.06
N ALA A 29 5.61 1.51 0.10
CA ALA A 29 4.69 0.84 1.02
C ALA A 29 3.32 0.49 0.42
N TYR A 30 3.10 0.72 -0.88
CA TYR A 30 1.87 0.28 -1.51
C TYR A 30 1.76 -1.26 -1.55
N HIS A 31 0.53 -1.77 -1.55
CA HIS A 31 0.27 -3.20 -1.32
C HIS A 31 0.73 -4.10 -2.46
N ASP A 32 1.04 -3.55 -3.64
CA ASP A 32 1.62 -4.28 -4.77
C ASP A 32 2.98 -4.90 -4.40
N LYS A 33 3.69 -4.33 -3.42
CA LYS A 33 4.96 -4.85 -2.90
C LYS A 33 4.79 -5.98 -1.89
N HIS A 34 3.58 -6.27 -1.43
CA HIS A 34 3.36 -7.33 -0.43
C HIS A 34 3.59 -8.71 -1.07
N PRO A 35 4.29 -9.66 -0.40
CA PRO A 35 4.60 -10.98 -0.97
C PRO A 35 3.37 -11.74 -1.50
N PHE A 36 2.22 -11.60 -0.84
CA PHE A 36 0.96 -12.18 -1.31
C PHE A 36 0.51 -11.62 -2.67
N HIS A 37 0.60 -10.29 -2.87
CA HIS A 37 0.22 -9.65 -4.14
C HIS A 37 1.20 -10.01 -5.26
N ILE A 38 2.49 -10.10 -4.94
CA ILE A 38 3.53 -10.59 -5.86
C ILE A 38 3.19 -12.02 -6.32
N ALA A 39 3.01 -12.94 -5.37
CA ALA A 39 2.65 -14.33 -5.67
C ALA A 39 1.32 -14.47 -6.44
N MET A 40 0.34 -13.60 -6.18
CA MET A 40 -0.92 -13.55 -6.92
C MET A 40 -0.71 -13.16 -8.38
N ASN A 41 0.06 -12.10 -8.64
CA ASN A 41 0.33 -11.62 -9.99
C ASN A 41 1.16 -12.62 -10.82
N GLU A 42 2.03 -13.38 -10.17
CA GLU A 42 2.83 -14.43 -10.82
C GLU A 42 2.09 -15.77 -10.92
N GLY A 43 0.81 -15.84 -10.51
CA GLY A 43 -0.01 -17.05 -10.61
C GLY A 43 0.39 -18.18 -9.66
N ARG A 44 1.08 -17.88 -8.56
CA ARG A 44 1.62 -18.87 -7.61
C ARG A 44 0.73 -19.16 -6.41
N LEU A 45 -0.41 -18.49 -6.27
CA LEU A 45 -1.35 -18.78 -5.19
C LEU A 45 -2.05 -20.11 -5.41
N SER A 46 -2.33 -20.81 -4.31
CA SER A 46 -3.28 -21.92 -4.35
C SER A 46 -4.69 -21.40 -4.67
N PRO A 47 -5.57 -22.23 -5.27
CA PRO A 47 -6.96 -21.84 -5.50
C PRO A 47 -7.69 -21.43 -4.21
N GLU A 48 -7.34 -22.01 -3.06
CA GLU A 48 -7.89 -21.65 -1.76
C GLU A 48 -7.45 -20.26 -1.31
N ALA A 49 -6.16 -19.94 -1.40
CA ALA A 49 -5.64 -18.61 -1.06
C ALA A 49 -6.27 -17.52 -1.94
N LEU A 50 -6.45 -17.79 -3.24
CA LEU A 50 -7.11 -16.85 -4.15
C LEU A 50 -8.58 -16.62 -3.76
N ARG A 51 -9.34 -17.68 -3.45
CA ARG A 51 -10.73 -17.55 -2.97
C ARG A 51 -10.81 -16.75 -1.68
N GLY A 52 -9.89 -17.00 -0.74
CA GLY A 52 -9.78 -16.22 0.49
C GLY A 52 -9.54 -14.74 0.22
N TRP A 53 -8.62 -14.40 -0.70
CA TRP A 53 -8.40 -13.01 -1.11
C TRP A 53 -9.65 -12.38 -1.72
N VAL A 54 -10.36 -13.09 -2.61
CA VAL A 54 -11.60 -12.59 -3.23
C VAL A 54 -12.67 -12.28 -2.18
N ALA A 55 -12.91 -13.19 -1.22
CA ALA A 55 -13.90 -12.98 -0.16
C ALA A 55 -13.57 -11.75 0.71
N ASN A 56 -12.30 -11.61 1.12
CA ASN A 56 -11.85 -10.47 1.91
C ASN A 56 -11.87 -9.15 1.11
N ARG A 57 -11.48 -9.20 -0.17
CA ARG A 57 -11.48 -8.02 -1.04
C ARG A 57 -12.90 -7.56 -1.33
N PHE A 58 -13.86 -8.47 -1.51
CA PHE A 58 -15.28 -8.12 -1.61
C PHE A 58 -15.75 -7.33 -0.38
N PHE A 59 -15.41 -7.78 0.83
CA PHE A 59 -15.77 -7.04 2.04
C PHE A 59 -15.14 -5.65 2.06
N TYR A 60 -13.85 -5.52 1.75
CA TYR A 60 -13.21 -4.20 1.62
C TYR A 60 -13.93 -3.31 0.60
N GLN A 61 -14.20 -3.81 -0.61
CA GLN A 61 -14.88 -3.05 -1.67
C GLN A 61 -16.28 -2.60 -1.25
N ARG A 62 -17.06 -3.48 -0.59
CA ARG A 62 -18.40 -3.16 -0.08
C ARG A 62 -18.39 -2.02 0.93
N ASN A 63 -17.31 -1.86 1.69
CA ASN A 63 -17.19 -0.80 2.68
C ASN A 63 -16.67 0.51 2.10
N ILE A 64 -16.14 0.56 0.86
CA ILE A 64 -15.66 1.81 0.23
C ILE A 64 -16.72 2.91 0.26
N PRO A 65 -18.00 2.67 -0.10
CA PRO A 65 -19.04 3.71 -0.08
C PRO A 65 -19.44 4.20 1.32
N ILE A 66 -19.02 3.50 2.38
CA ILE A 66 -19.36 3.79 3.79
C ILE A 66 -18.16 4.43 4.52
N LYS A 67 -16.98 4.40 3.89
CA LYS A 67 -15.71 4.76 4.51
C LYS A 67 -15.54 6.28 4.70
N ASP A 68 -16.42 7.08 4.11
CA ASP A 68 -16.44 8.55 4.20
C ASP A 68 -17.67 9.00 5.01
#